data_AF-X1MAZ4-F1
#
_entry.id   AF-X1MAZ4-F1
#
_cell.length_a   1.000
_cell.length_b   1.000
_cell.length_c   1.000
_cell.angle_alpha   90.00
_cell.angle_beta   90.00
_cell.angle_gamma   90.00
#
_symmetry.space_group_name_H-M   'P 1'
#
loop_
_entity.id
_entity.type
_entity.pdbx_description
1 polymer ?
#
loop_
_entity_poly.entity_id
_entity_poly.type
_entity_poly.pdbx_seq_one_letter_code
_entity_poly.pdbx_strand_id
1 'polypeptide(L)' 'MEGQNILSKAAATVEMRPATFKTGSDGFRGQGKVIEGGVKYQVQVIAVRVGSKNGS' A
#
# COMPACT_ATOMS: atom_id res chain seq x y z
N MET A 1 -7.63 -17.07 10.08
CA MET A 1 -6.64 -16.03 10.45
C MET A 1 -5.55 -15.85 9.39
N GLU A 2 -5.79 -16.15 8.10
CA GLU A 2 -4.74 -16.07 7.06
C GLU A 2 -4.57 -14.66 6.47
N GLY A 3 -5.66 -13.89 6.36
CA GLY A 3 -5.64 -12.55 5.72
C GLY A 3 -4.83 -11.48 6.46
N GLN A 4 -4.57 -11.63 7.76
CA GLN A 4 -3.74 -10.67 8.51
C GLN A 4 -2.24 -10.83 8.21
N ASN A 5 -1.80 -12.03 7.81
CA ASN A 5 -0.39 -12.32 7.56
C ASN A 5 0.08 -11.72 6.23
N ILE A 6 -0.75 -11.81 5.19
CA ILE A 6 -0.40 -11.27 3.87
C ILE A 6 -0.25 -9.74 3.88
N LEU A 7 -1.05 -9.02 4.67
CA LEU A 7 -0.94 -7.57 4.83
C LEU A 7 0.36 -7.17 5.53
N SER A 8 0.72 -7.91 6.58
CA SER A 8 1.96 -7.68 7.33
C SER A 8 3.20 -7.94 6.44
N LYS A 9 3.19 -9.01 5.64
CA LYS A 9 4.25 -9.29 4.66
C LYS A 9 4.31 -8.24 3.56
N ALA A 10 3.17 -7.76 3.06
CA ALA A 10 3.15 -6.69 2.06
C ALA A 10 3.79 -5.41 2.62
N ALA A 11 3.46 -5.03 3.86
CA ALA A 11 4.07 -3.88 4.52
C ALA A 11 5.60 -4.01 4.68
N ALA A 12 6.10 -5.23 4.93
CA ALA A 12 7.54 -5.49 5.08
C ALA A 12 8.32 -5.56 3.76
N THR A 13 7.67 -5.88 2.64
CA THR A 13 8.36 -6.22 1.37
C THR A 13 8.08 -5.24 0.24
N VAL A 14 7.04 -4.44 0.33
CA VAL A 14 6.66 -3.49 -0.72
C VAL A 14 7.33 -2.14 -0.44
N GLU A 15 8.17 -1.70 -1.37
CA GLU A 15 8.72 -0.35 -1.36
C GLU A 15 7.59 0.68 -1.55
N MET A 16 7.43 1.58 -0.58
CA MET A 16 6.43 2.64 -0.61
C MET A 16 7.04 3.92 -1.17
N ARG A 17 6.45 4.43 -2.26
CA ARG A 17 6.88 5.69 -2.88
C ARG A 17 5.88 6.80 -2.61
N PRO A 18 6.34 8.03 -2.30
CA PRO A 18 5.45 9.18 -2.22
C PRO A 18 4.61 9.33 -3.48
N ALA A 19 3.35 9.69 -3.30
CA ALA A 19 2.41 9.90 -4.39
C ALA A 19 1.48 11.07 -4.09
N THR A 20 1.29 11.92 -5.11
CA THR A 20 0.17 12.85 -5.17
C THR A 20 -0.94 12.20 -5.98
N PHE A 21 -2.13 12.10 -5.40
CA PHE A 21 -3.29 11.48 -6.01
C PHE A 21 -4.08 12.51 -6.83
N LYS A 22 -4.84 12.04 -7.83
CA LYS A 22 -5.67 12.92 -8.68
C LYS A 22 -6.66 13.79 -7.89
N THR A 23 -7.00 13.37 -6.68
CA THR A 23 -7.87 14.09 -5.75
C THR A 23 -7.20 15.29 -5.07
N GLY A 24 -5.92 15.56 -5.35
CA GLY A 24 -5.10 16.55 -4.66
C GLY A 24 -4.58 16.10 -3.30
N SER A 25 -4.90 14.86 -2.88
CA SER A 25 -4.37 14.26 -1.66
C SER A 25 -2.94 13.80 -1.84
N ASP A 26 -2.16 13.80 -0.77
CA ASP A 26 -0.86 13.17 -0.74
C ASP A 26 -0.90 11.81 -0.01
N GLY A 27 0.20 11.06 -0.14
CA GLY A 27 0.39 9.82 0.57
C GLY A 27 1.45 8.96 -0.10
N PHE A 28 1.26 7.65 -0.07
CA PHE A 28 2.22 6.68 -0.57
C PHE A 28 1.53 5.58 -1.36
N ARG A 29 2.22 5.06 -2.37
CA ARG A 29 1.79 3.86 -3.11
C ARG A 29 2.97 2.92 -3.30
N GLY A 30 2.68 1.63 -3.28
CA GLY A 30 3.65 0.58 -3.52
C GLY A 30 3.01 -0.58 -4.26
N GLN A 31 3.82 -1.30 -5.03
CA GLN A 31 3.40 -2.49 -5.74
C GLN A 31 4.49 -3.56 -5.61
N GLY A 32 4.09 -4.80 -5.42
CA GLY A 32 5.04 -5.90 -5.30
C GLY A 32 4.38 -7.26 -5.38
N LYS A 33 5.12 -8.26 -4.93
CA LYS A 33 4.66 -9.65 -4.81
C LYS A 33 5.00 -10.17 -3.42
N VAL A 34 4.07 -10.92 -2.84
CA VAL A 34 4.24 -11.58 -1.54
C VAL A 34 4.04 -13.09 -1.72
N ILE A 35 4.79 -13.89 -0.97
CA ILE A 35 4.63 -15.34 -0.92
C ILE A 35 4.04 -15.73 0.44
N GLU A 36 2.93 -16.45 0.43
CA GLU A 36 2.24 -16.98 1.61
C GLU A 36 1.80 -18.41 1.31
N GLY A 37 2.11 -19.36 2.21
CA GLY A 37 1.80 -20.77 1.99
C GLY A 37 2.33 -21.36 0.66
N GLY A 38 3.45 -20.85 0.14
CA GLY A 38 4.01 -21.26 -1.15
C GLY A 38 3.29 -20.66 -2.37
N VAL A 39 2.21 -19.91 -2.19
CA VAL A 39 1.47 -19.23 -3.26
C VAL A 39 1.96 -17.79 -3.38
N LYS A 40 2.13 -17.32 -4.62
CA LYS A 40 2.58 -15.97 -4.93
C LYS A 40 1.40 -15.07 -5.27
N TYR A 41 1.31 -13.95 -4.56
CA TYR A 41 0.26 -12.96 -4.73
C TYR A 41 0.84 -11.66 -5.27
N GLN A 42 0.11 -11.03 -6.19
CA GLN A 42 0.35 -9.65 -6.59
C GLN A 42 -0.30 -8.73 -5.55
N VAL A 43 0.45 -7.74 -5.04
CA VAL A 43 -0.05 -6.79 -4.05
C VAL A 43 0.13 -5.36 -4.51
N GLN A 44 -0.85 -4.54 -4.17
CA GLN A 44 -0.83 -3.09 -4.31
C GLN A 44 -1.21 -2.49 -2.97
N VAL A 45 -0.38 -1.58 -2.47
CA VAL A 45 -0.57 -0.90 -1.18
C VAL A 45 -0.75 0.59 -1.47
N ILE A 46 -1.77 1.19 -0.87
CA ILE A 46 -2.07 2.61 -0.98
C ILE A 46 -2.32 3.15 0.42
N ALA A 47 -1.59 4.20 0.79
CA ALA A 47 -1.85 4.98 1.98
C ALA A 47 -2.15 6.42 1.54
N VAL A 48 -3.34 6.92 1.84
CA VAL A 48 -3.73 8.30 1.58
C VAL A 48 -3.76 9.04 2.91
N ARG A 49 -3.06 10.17 3.02
CA ARG A 49 -3.10 10.97 4.25
C ARG A 49 -4.46 11.65 4.36
N VAL A 50 -5.19 11.33 5.40
CA VAL A 50 -6.47 11.99 5.71
C VAL A 50 -6.21 13.48 5.98
N GLY A 51 -7.03 14.35 5.41
CA GLY A 51 -6.88 15.80 5.54
C GLY A 51 -5.79 16.44 4.66
N SER A 52 -5.11 15.68 3.80
CA SER A 52 -4.07 16.22 2.89
C SER A 52 -4.60 16.89 1.63
N LYS A 53 -5.92 16.90 1.41
CA LYS A 53 -6.47 17.68 0.30
C LYS A 53 -6.22 19.15 0.63
N ASN A 54 -5.41 19.81 -0.18
CA ASN A 54 -5.37 21.27 -0.19
C ASN A 54 -6.77 21.77 -0.59
N GLY A 55 -7.57 22.04 0.43
CA GLY A 55 -8.90 22.60 0.39
C GLY A 55 -9.03 23.57 1.54
N SER A 56 -8.36 24.71 1.37
CA SER A 56 -8.77 26.02 1.89
C SER A 56 -10.21 26.33 1.51
#